data_AF-A0A3N1NZD5-F1
#
_entry.id   AF-A0A3N1NZD5-F1
#
_cell.length_a   1.000
_cell.length_b   1.000
_cell.length_c   1.000
_cell.angle_alpha   90.00
_cell.angle_beta   90.00
_cell.angle_gamma   90.00
#
_symmetry.space_group_name_H-M   'P 1'
#
loop_
_entity.id
_entity.type
_entity.pdbx_description
1 polymer ?
#
loop_
_entity_poly.entity_id
_entity_poly.type
_entity_poly.pdbx_seq_one_letter_code
_entity_poly.pdbx_strand_id
1 'polypeptide(L)'
;MKKQLLLCSVVATLSLPGLAQACSAPDAKPAIPDPMTAETAQMVKANNEVKAYVKAMEEYLGCARMSGGEKRKEISALEDFAAEFNEAIRTFKSRNS
;
A
#
# COMPACT_ATOMS: atom_id res chain seq x y z
N MET A 1 -56.61 30.57 -13.94
CA MET A 1 -56.35 29.98 -15.26
C MET A 1 -54.89 29.50 -15.29
N LYS A 2 -54.69 28.17 -15.27
CA LYS A 2 -53.95 27.38 -16.27
C LYS A 2 -52.42 27.60 -16.24
N LYS A 3 -51.66 26.64 -15.67
CA LYS A 3 -50.91 25.57 -16.39
C LYS A 3 -49.51 26.10 -16.81
N GLN A 4 -48.33 25.53 -16.53
CA GLN A 4 -47.89 24.16 -16.21
C GLN A 4 -46.55 24.23 -15.43
N LEU A 5 -46.36 23.41 -14.39
CA LEU A 5 -45.39 22.30 -14.34
C LEU A 5 -44.44 22.20 -15.53
N LEU A 6 -43.12 22.30 -15.29
CA LEU A 6 -42.10 21.52 -15.98
C LEU A 6 -40.93 21.25 -15.01
N LEU A 7 -40.98 20.07 -14.39
CA LEU A 7 -39.84 19.38 -13.80
C LEU A 7 -38.83 19.09 -14.92
N CYS A 8 -37.60 19.59 -14.80
CA CYS A 8 -36.44 19.02 -15.47
C CYS A 8 -35.45 18.58 -14.39
N SER A 9 -35.73 17.42 -13.80
CA SER A 9 -34.78 16.71 -12.94
C SER A 9 -33.69 16.11 -13.84
N VAL A 10 -32.60 16.86 -14.03
CA VAL A 10 -31.38 16.32 -14.66
C VAL A 10 -30.67 15.51 -13.59
N VAL A 11 -31.05 14.23 -13.48
CA VAL A 11 -30.25 13.25 -12.75
C VAL A 11 -29.03 12.96 -13.62
N ALA A 12 -27.97 13.71 -13.41
CA ALA A 12 -26.65 13.37 -13.91
C ALA A 12 -26.17 12.15 -13.10
N THR A 13 -26.44 10.94 -13.61
CA THR A 13 -25.72 9.74 -13.17
C THR A 13 -24.27 9.92 -13.59
N LEU A 14 -23.47 10.53 -12.72
CA LEU A 14 -22.03 10.38 -12.69
C LEU A 14 -21.72 8.92 -12.37
N SER A 15 -21.76 8.08 -13.41
CA SER A 15 -21.02 6.83 -13.40
C SER A 15 -19.54 7.21 -13.37
N LEU A 16 -18.99 7.39 -12.17
CA LEU A 16 -17.55 7.34 -11.98
C LEU A 16 -17.12 5.98 -12.56
N PRO A 17 -16.30 5.94 -13.62
CA PRO A 17 -15.59 4.71 -13.90
C PRO A 17 -14.74 4.47 -12.66
N GLY A 18 -15.15 3.51 -11.82
CA GLY A 18 -14.29 2.99 -10.77
C GLY A 18 -12.99 2.65 -11.48
N LEU A 19 -11.91 3.33 -11.09
CA LEU A 19 -10.58 3.07 -11.59
C LEU A 19 -10.38 1.57 -11.44
N ALA A 20 -10.49 0.83 -12.54
CA ALA A 20 -10.08 -0.54 -12.60
C ALA A 20 -8.55 -0.48 -12.49
N GLN A 21 -8.03 -0.27 -11.28
CA GLN A 21 -6.66 -0.62 -10.96
C GLN A 21 -6.58 -2.11 -11.32
N ALA A 22 -5.81 -2.41 -12.37
CA ALA A 22 -5.41 -3.77 -12.65
C ALA A 22 -4.85 -4.31 -11.33
N CYS A 23 -5.43 -5.40 -10.83
CA CYS A 23 -5.01 -5.99 -9.57
C CYS A 23 -3.69 -6.74 -9.79
N SER A 24 -2.62 -5.96 -9.96
CA SER A 24 -1.26 -6.44 -10.16
C SER A 24 -0.56 -6.50 -8.82
N ALA A 25 0.20 -7.57 -8.63
CA ALA A 25 1.15 -7.63 -7.53
C ALA A 25 2.11 -6.43 -7.64
N PRO A 26 2.52 -5.82 -6.51
CA PRO A 26 3.48 -4.73 -6.54
C PRO A 26 4.83 -5.18 -7.07
N ASP A 27 5.64 -4.19 -7.46
CA ASP A 27 7.03 -4.40 -7.85
C ASP A 27 7.84 -5.08 -6.74
N ALA A 28 9.09 -5.43 -7.07
CA ALA A 28 9.98 -6.18 -6.21
C ALA A 28 10.04 -5.63 -4.77
N LYS A 29 10.01 -6.57 -3.80
CA LYS A 29 10.22 -6.30 -2.38
C LYS A 29 11.49 -5.45 -2.19
N PRO A 30 11.42 -4.29 -1.49
CA PRO A 30 12.56 -3.41 -1.33
C PRO A 30 13.65 -4.07 -0.47
N ALA A 31 14.91 -3.74 -0.74
CA ALA A 31 16.03 -4.22 0.03
C ALA A 31 16.12 -3.47 1.38
N ILE A 32 16.39 -4.21 2.45
CA ILE A 32 16.72 -3.62 3.76
C ILE A 32 18.24 -3.40 3.79
N PRO A 33 18.73 -2.16 3.86
CA PRO A 33 20.16 -1.89 3.96
C PRO A 33 20.71 -2.33 5.33
N ASP A 34 22.00 -2.69 5.38
CA ASP A 34 22.67 -3.09 6.63
C ASP A 34 22.69 -1.92 7.63
N PRO A 35 22.04 -2.04 8.80
CA PRO A 35 21.92 -0.95 9.76
C PRO A 35 23.26 -0.52 10.39
N MET A 36 24.30 -1.37 10.31
CA MET A 36 25.63 -1.10 10.85
C MET A 36 26.49 -0.25 9.92
N THR A 37 26.24 -0.32 8.61
CA THR A 37 27.03 0.39 7.59
C THR A 37 26.21 1.42 6.81
N ALA A 38 24.88 1.41 6.91
CA ALA A 38 24.03 2.30 6.15
C ALA A 38 24.22 3.77 6.57
N GLU A 39 24.09 4.66 5.59
CA GLU A 39 23.97 6.10 5.78
C GLU A 39 22.53 6.49 6.12
N THR A 40 22.35 7.60 6.85
CA THR A 40 21.00 8.11 7.20
C THR A 40 20.11 8.27 5.98
N ALA A 41 20.66 8.78 4.87
CA ALA A 41 19.91 8.93 3.62
C ALA A 41 19.43 7.58 3.05
N GLN A 42 20.22 6.52 3.19
CA GLN A 42 19.84 5.17 2.74
C GLN A 42 18.71 4.59 3.60
N MET A 43 18.77 4.77 4.93
CA MET A 43 17.71 4.32 5.83
C MET A 43 16.39 5.09 5.60
N VAL A 44 16.45 6.41 5.35
CA VAL A 44 15.26 7.22 5.04
C VAL A 44 14.64 6.79 3.71
N LYS A 45 15.47 6.55 2.69
CA LYS A 45 15.00 6.02 1.41
C LYS A 45 14.32 4.66 1.59
N ALA A 46 14.98 3.72 2.29
CA ALA A 46 14.42 2.40 2.57
C ALA A 46 13.10 2.48 3.33
N ASN A 47 12.96 3.37 4.32
CA ASN A 47 11.69 3.59 5.03
C ASN A 47 10.54 4.01 4.09
N ASN A 48 10.82 4.90 3.14
CA ASN A 48 9.80 5.34 2.19
C ASN A 48 9.42 4.21 1.23
N GLU A 49 10.40 3.43 0.77
CA GLU A 49 10.18 2.27 -0.11
C GLU A 49 9.40 1.16 0.58
N VAL A 50 9.74 0.83 1.84
CA VAL A 50 8.99 -0.16 2.64
C VAL A 50 7.55 0.29 2.84
N LYS A 51 7.30 1.56 3.16
CA LYS A 51 5.94 2.10 3.29
C LYS A 51 5.14 2.01 1.98
N ALA A 52 5.76 2.36 0.86
CA ALA A 52 5.13 2.27 -0.45
C ALA A 52 4.79 0.80 -0.81
N TYR A 53 5.72 -0.13 -0.55
CA TYR A 53 5.53 -1.55 -0.79
C TYR A 53 4.41 -2.15 0.08
N VAL A 54 4.39 -1.85 1.39
CA VAL A 54 3.33 -2.33 2.30
C VAL A 54 1.96 -1.85 1.81
N LYS A 55 1.82 -0.57 1.47
CA LYS A 55 0.57 -0.03 0.94
C LYS A 55 0.15 -0.74 -0.35
N ALA A 56 1.08 -0.94 -1.27
CA ALA A 56 0.78 -1.61 -2.54
C ALA A 56 0.42 -3.10 -2.35
N MET A 57 1.03 -3.78 -1.37
CA MET A 57 0.64 -5.12 -0.95
C MET A 57 -0.75 -5.16 -0.33
N GLU A 58 -1.10 -4.21 0.54
CA GLU A 58 -2.46 -4.10 1.11
C GLU A 58 -3.52 -3.93 0.02
N GLU A 59 -3.25 -3.06 -0.96
CA GLU A 59 -4.11 -2.86 -2.14
C GLU A 59 -4.24 -4.16 -2.96
N TYR A 60 -3.12 -4.83 -3.26
CA TYR A 60 -3.10 -6.10 -3.98
C TYR A 60 -3.87 -7.20 -3.24
N LEU A 61 -3.62 -7.39 -1.94
CA LEU A 61 -4.32 -8.38 -1.12
C LEU A 61 -5.82 -8.04 -0.97
N GLY A 62 -6.19 -6.77 -1.10
CA GLY A 62 -7.58 -6.30 -1.11
C GLY A 62 -8.33 -6.67 -2.40
N CYS A 63 -7.66 -6.65 -3.55
CA CYS A 63 -8.29 -6.88 -4.86
C CYS A 63 -8.07 -8.29 -5.43
N ALA A 64 -7.03 -8.99 -5.00
CA ALA A 64 -6.61 -10.23 -5.63
C ALA A 64 -7.57 -11.36 -5.28
N ARG A 65 -7.95 -12.14 -6.30
CA ARG A 65 -8.71 -13.38 -6.11
C ARG A 65 -7.76 -14.48 -5.66
N MET A 66 -7.54 -14.57 -4.35
CA MET A 66 -6.78 -15.64 -3.70
C MET A 66 -7.61 -16.30 -2.60
N SER A 67 -7.29 -17.55 -2.26
CA SER A 67 -7.93 -18.21 -1.13
C SER A 67 -7.57 -17.51 0.18
N GLY A 68 -8.43 -17.65 1.20
CA GLY A 68 -8.12 -17.09 2.53
C GLY A 68 -6.84 -17.65 3.15
N GLY A 69 -6.44 -18.88 2.79
CA GLY A 69 -5.18 -19.47 3.23
C GLY A 69 -3.97 -18.80 2.60
N GLU A 70 -4.01 -18.55 1.30
CA GLU A 70 -2.95 -17.82 0.57
C GLU A 70 -2.84 -16.38 1.09
N LYS A 71 -3.96 -15.68 1.26
CA LYS A 71 -3.99 -14.31 1.79
C LYS A 71 -3.33 -14.20 3.16
N ARG A 72 -3.59 -15.14 4.07
CA ARG A 72 -2.96 -15.17 5.39
C ARG A 72 -1.45 -15.38 5.32
N LYS A 73 -0.97 -16.22 4.39
CA LYS A 73 0.47 -16.43 4.18
C LYS A 73 1.16 -15.16 3.70
N GLU A 74 0.56 -14.46 2.76
CA GLU A 74 1.09 -13.18 2.26
C GLU A 74 1.09 -12.09 3.34
N ILE A 75 0.02 -12.00 4.15
CA ILE A 75 -0.02 -11.08 5.30
C ILE A 75 1.10 -11.41 6.29
N SER A 76 1.26 -12.68 6.66
CA SER A 76 2.32 -13.11 7.58
C SER A 76 3.72 -12.77 7.03
N ALA A 77 3.96 -13.02 5.74
CA ALA A 77 5.24 -12.67 5.12
C ALA A 77 5.49 -11.15 5.08
N LEU A 78 4.43 -10.34 4.93
CA LEU A 78 4.52 -8.88 4.99
C LEU A 78 4.81 -8.38 6.41
N GLU A 79 4.20 -8.99 7.41
CA GLU A 79 4.44 -8.71 8.83
C GLU A 79 5.87 -9.06 9.24
N ASP A 80 6.38 -10.24 8.83
CA ASP A 80 7.75 -10.67 9.08
C ASP A 80 8.76 -9.68 8.46
N PHE A 81 8.51 -9.25 7.22
CA PHE A 81 9.33 -8.24 6.55
C PHE A 81 9.31 -6.88 7.26
N ALA A 82 8.14 -6.44 7.71
CA ALA A 82 8.03 -5.20 8.48
C ALA A 82 8.76 -5.30 9.83
N ALA A 83 8.72 -6.47 10.48
CA ALA A 83 9.45 -6.73 11.71
C ALA A 83 10.97 -6.67 11.51
N GLU A 84 11.48 -7.28 10.43
CA GLU A 84 12.89 -7.21 10.03
C GLU A 84 13.35 -5.76 9.81
N PHE A 85 12.56 -4.97 9.07
CA PHE A 85 12.89 -3.56 8.85
C PHE A 85 12.87 -2.74 10.14
N ASN A 86 11.91 -3.01 11.04
CA ASN A 86 11.84 -2.34 12.34
C ASN A 86 13.05 -2.68 13.23
N GLU A 87 13.57 -3.91 13.17
CA GLU A 87 14.81 -4.27 13.84
C GLU A 87 16.00 -3.50 13.26
N ALA A 88 16.13 -3.43 11.94
CA ALA A 88 17.18 -2.64 11.29
C ALA A 88 17.14 -1.15 11.71
N ILE A 89 15.94 -0.56 11.81
CA ILE A 89 15.77 0.80 12.31
C ILE A 89 16.21 0.95 13.77
N ARG A 90 15.91 -0.03 14.64
CA ARG A 90 16.36 -0.03 16.04
C ARG A 90 17.88 -0.09 16.13
N THR A 91 18.51 -1.02 15.42
CA THR A 91 19.97 -1.16 15.37
C THR A 91 20.66 0.09 14.82
N PHE A 92 20.12 0.66 13.73
CA PHE A 92 20.64 1.90 13.17
C PHE A 92 20.54 3.05 14.17
N LYS A 93 19.41 3.18 14.88
CA LYS A 93 19.23 4.20 15.92
C LYS A 93 20.18 4.00 17.09
N SER A 94 20.37 2.78 17.57
CA SER A 94 21.27 2.52 18.70
C SER A 94 22.74 2.83 18.39
N ARG A 95 23.16 2.72 17.12
CA ARG A 95 24.51 3.12 16.68
C ARG A 95 24.69 4.64 16.59
N ASN A 96 23.63 5.36 16.24
CA ASN A 96 23.66 6.80 15.93
C ASN A 96 23.10 7.70 17.05
N SER A 97 22.74 7.10 18.19
CA SER A 97 22.25 7.79 19.38
C SER A 97 23.32 7.88 20.45
#